data_AF-C1MUG5-F1
#
_entry.id   AF-C1MUG5-F1
#
_cell.length_a   1.000
_cell.length_b   1.000
_cell.length_c   1.000
_cell.angle_alpha   90.00
_cell.angle_beta   90.00
_cell.angle_gamma   90.00
#
_symmetry.space_group_name_H-M   'P 1'
#
loop_
_entity.id
_entity.type
_entity.pdbx_description
1 polymer ?
#
loop_
_entity_poly.entity_id
_entity_poly.type
_entity_poly.pdbx_seq_one_letter_code
_entity_poly.pdbx_strand_id
1 'polypeptide(L)'
;MGRGADAAGGDPVAAAVAAEKAAAEAATSPPSPPSSSSRDWHFLPYPVGHRKRASFVRHYETLLAARADAAARHAYVPSVRAALDGDGFASLRRLNVLTFDPAAHPVLRAFRALIGVADDADLSRAHLSFRDFSRRSSHLDDKASLLAPLARDSPARDAFVDAYDALVLAVVAPAVAAAMGPELEDAILYAAFPCVRVQQPCEFHTIRAHVDSMYNHPEGSVNCWLPLTSAFGANTLQLESAPGAEDFRPLELDHGAVAMFHGHSVAHFTVANTTDETRVSLDFRVVPRSVHDPSAECTARKGPGDASARQCYNVSGYYSAARRGDDGIWRKVVSGRPSARHGFPHRNDEMA
;
A
#
# COMPACT_ATOMS: atom_id res chain seq x y z
N MET A 1 -67.51 43.41 8.55
CA MET A 1 -67.12 42.75 7.29
C MET A 1 -65.64 42.44 7.38
N GLY A 2 -65.30 41.19 7.66
CA GLY A 2 -63.92 40.76 7.84
C GLY A 2 -63.20 40.61 6.49
N ARG A 3 -61.89 40.89 6.50
CA ARG A 3 -60.96 40.40 5.48
C ARG A 3 -59.99 39.45 6.18
N GLY A 4 -60.11 38.17 5.86
CA GLY A 4 -59.14 37.14 6.24
C GLY A 4 -57.88 37.26 5.40
N ALA A 5 -56.75 36.98 6.02
CA ALA A 5 -55.49 36.71 5.35
C ALA A 5 -55.35 35.19 5.22
N ASP A 6 -55.35 34.68 3.99
CA ASP A 6 -55.00 33.30 3.69
C ASP A 6 -53.49 33.12 3.88
N ALA A 7 -53.12 32.27 4.83
CA ALA A 7 -51.77 31.76 4.96
C ALA A 7 -51.62 30.54 4.04
N ALA A 8 -50.76 30.67 3.04
CA ALA A 8 -50.35 29.57 2.17
C ALA A 8 -49.60 28.51 3.00
N GLY A 9 -50.24 27.35 3.22
CA GLY A 9 -49.58 26.16 3.74
C GLY A 9 -48.71 25.55 2.64
N GLY A 10 -47.39 25.67 2.77
CA GLY A 10 -46.43 24.95 1.93
C GLY A 10 -46.52 23.45 2.19
N ASP A 11 -46.43 22.66 1.12
CA ASP A 11 -46.51 21.20 1.15
C ASP A 11 -45.41 20.60 2.05
N PRO A 12 -45.76 19.98 3.19
CA PRO A 12 -44.79 19.42 4.13
C PRO A 12 -43.97 18.27 3.52
N VAL A 13 -44.44 17.65 2.43
CA VAL A 13 -43.72 16.59 1.72
C VAL A 13 -42.56 17.19 0.90
N ALA A 14 -42.77 18.35 0.28
CA ALA A 14 -41.71 19.04 -0.47
C ALA A 14 -40.58 19.55 0.46
N ALA A 15 -40.93 19.99 1.67
CA ALA A 15 -39.96 20.40 2.69
C ALA A 15 -39.15 19.21 3.24
N ALA A 16 -39.78 18.05 3.42
CA ALA A 16 -39.10 16.83 3.87
C ALA A 16 -38.13 16.29 2.81
N VAL A 17 -38.52 16.28 1.53
CA VAL A 17 -37.66 15.84 0.43
C VAL A 17 -36.47 16.79 0.22
N ALA A 18 -36.65 18.10 0.42
CA ALA A 18 -35.55 19.06 0.37
C ALA A 18 -34.56 18.90 1.53
N ALA A 19 -35.06 18.58 2.74
CA ALA A 19 -34.22 18.33 3.92
C ALA A 19 -33.43 17.01 3.80
N GLU A 20 -34.04 15.96 3.23
CA GLU A 20 -33.37 14.68 3.00
C GLU A 20 -32.30 14.78 1.90
N LYS A 21 -32.54 15.59 0.86
CA LYS A 21 -31.57 15.88 -0.19
C LYS A 21 -30.38 16.73 0.32
N ALA A 22 -30.64 17.70 1.20
CA ALA A 22 -29.60 18.49 1.86
C ALA A 22 -28.77 17.66 2.86
N ALA A 23 -29.38 16.68 3.54
CA ALA A 23 -28.68 15.75 4.42
C ALA A 23 -27.81 14.76 3.64
N ALA A 24 -28.26 14.32 2.47
CA ALA A 24 -27.47 13.47 1.56
C ALA A 24 -26.26 14.22 0.96
N GLU A 25 -26.40 15.50 0.58
CA GLU A 25 -25.30 16.33 0.07
C GLU A 25 -24.26 16.69 1.16
N ALA A 26 -24.70 16.80 2.42
CA ALA A 26 -23.82 16.99 3.58
C ALA A 26 -23.02 15.72 3.96
N ALA A 27 -23.51 14.53 3.59
CA ALA A 27 -22.82 13.26 3.80
C ALA A 27 -21.76 12.95 2.71
N THR A 28 -21.76 13.67 1.59
CA THR A 28 -20.88 13.43 0.44
C THR A 28 -19.76 14.45 0.26
N SER A 29 -19.67 15.48 1.11
CA SER A 29 -18.61 16.49 1.04
C SER A 29 -17.61 16.29 2.18
N PRO A 30 -16.30 16.06 1.91
CA PRO A 30 -15.32 15.99 2.98
C PRO A 30 -15.24 17.34 3.71
N PRO A 31 -15.08 17.36 5.04
CA PRO A 31 -14.91 18.61 5.78
C PRO A 31 -13.69 19.36 5.24
N SER A 32 -13.82 20.69 5.11
CA SER A 32 -12.68 21.54 4.77
C SER A 32 -11.56 21.30 5.79
N PRO A 33 -10.29 21.12 5.36
CA PRO A 33 -9.21 20.86 6.29
C PRO A 33 -9.07 22.03 7.27
N PRO A 34 -8.87 21.77 8.58
CA PRO A 34 -8.64 22.84 9.54
C PRO A 34 -7.40 23.65 9.14
N SER A 35 -7.40 24.94 9.43
CA SER A 35 -6.20 25.77 9.26
C SER A 35 -5.02 25.15 10.02
N SER A 36 -3.84 25.10 9.41
CA SER A 36 -2.67 24.39 9.96
C SER A 36 -2.24 24.80 11.37
N SER A 37 -2.66 25.98 11.84
CA SER A 37 -2.36 26.50 13.18
C SER A 37 -3.21 25.91 14.31
N SER A 38 -4.33 25.22 14.04
CA SER A 38 -5.24 24.67 15.06
C SER A 38 -5.29 23.14 15.10
N ARG A 39 -4.53 22.45 14.24
CA ARG A 39 -4.50 20.99 14.17
C ARG A 39 -3.70 20.39 15.33
N ASP A 40 -4.25 19.35 15.94
CA ASP A 40 -3.55 18.55 16.95
C ASP A 40 -2.50 17.65 16.25
N TRP A 41 -1.26 17.73 16.73
CA TRP A 41 -0.10 17.07 16.14
C TRP A 41 0.51 16.05 17.11
N HIS A 42 -0.31 15.44 17.98
CA HIS A 42 0.12 14.47 18.98
C HIS A 42 0.77 13.22 18.35
N PHE A 43 0.36 12.82 17.15
CA PHE A 43 0.90 11.65 16.43
C PHE A 43 2.28 11.87 15.79
N LEU A 44 2.81 13.10 15.82
CA LEU A 44 4.08 13.40 15.16
C LEU A 44 5.22 12.63 15.84
N PRO A 45 6.06 11.92 15.07
CA PRO A 45 7.15 11.12 15.63
C PRO A 45 8.33 11.96 16.15
N TYR A 46 8.20 13.29 16.10
CA TYR A 46 9.24 14.23 16.48
C TYR A 46 8.71 15.20 17.53
N PRO A 47 9.31 15.30 18.73
CA PRO A 47 8.83 16.22 19.76
C PRO A 47 8.99 17.68 19.35
N VAL A 48 8.29 18.58 20.05
CA VAL A 48 8.41 20.04 19.85
C VAL A 48 9.88 20.46 20.01
N GLY A 49 10.37 21.30 19.10
CA GLY A 49 11.78 21.73 19.04
C GLY A 49 12.71 20.79 18.26
N HIS A 50 12.29 19.58 17.91
CA HIS A 50 13.12 18.68 17.10
C HIS A 50 13.28 19.21 15.67
N ARG A 51 14.53 19.27 15.16
CA ARG A 51 14.89 19.86 13.86
C ARG A 51 14.11 19.31 12.65
N LYS A 52 13.61 18.07 12.72
CA LYS A 52 12.84 17.43 11.64
C LYS A 52 11.34 17.63 11.74
N ARG A 53 10.80 18.15 12.85
CA ARG A 53 9.34 18.26 13.09
C ARG A 53 8.66 19.12 12.03
N ALA A 54 9.16 20.32 11.78
CA ALA A 54 8.58 21.25 10.80
C ALA A 54 8.60 20.68 9.37
N SER A 55 9.65 19.92 9.01
CA SER A 55 9.71 19.23 7.72
C SER A 55 8.66 18.12 7.65
N PHE A 56 8.50 17.30 8.70
CA PHE A 56 7.48 16.26 8.73
C PHE A 56 6.06 16.84 8.56
N VAL A 57 5.74 17.91 9.30
CA VAL A 57 4.44 18.62 9.18
C VAL A 57 4.16 19.02 7.73
N ARG A 58 5.12 19.68 7.07
CA ARG A 58 4.96 20.11 5.67
C ARG A 58 4.73 18.94 4.70
N HIS A 59 5.41 17.81 4.92
CA HIS A 59 5.18 16.62 4.10
C HIS A 59 3.81 16.01 4.36
N TYR A 60 3.37 16.02 5.61
CA TYR A 60 2.04 15.55 5.96
C TYR A 60 0.95 16.45 5.36
N GLU A 61 1.12 17.77 5.37
CA GLU A 61 0.20 18.69 4.68
C GLU A 61 0.15 18.42 3.17
N THR A 62 1.30 18.09 2.57
CA THR A 62 1.38 17.68 1.15
C THR A 62 0.62 16.38 0.90
N LEU A 63 0.70 15.41 1.81
CA LEU A 63 -0.08 14.17 1.75
C LEU A 63 -1.58 14.47 1.74
N LEU A 64 -2.06 15.37 2.61
CA LEU A 64 -3.50 15.69 2.70
C LEU A 64 -4.01 16.29 1.40
N ALA A 65 -3.25 17.21 0.81
CA ALA A 65 -3.58 17.78 -0.49
C ALA A 65 -3.60 16.69 -1.58
N ALA A 66 -2.61 15.81 -1.61
CA ALA A 66 -2.54 14.73 -2.59
C ALA A 66 -3.70 13.71 -2.44
N ARG A 67 -4.12 13.41 -1.21
CA ARG A 67 -5.29 12.56 -0.95
C ARG A 67 -6.58 13.18 -1.52
N ALA A 68 -6.81 14.47 -1.28
CA ALA A 68 -7.97 15.18 -1.80
C ALA A 68 -7.97 15.18 -3.34
N ASP A 69 -6.79 15.40 -3.94
CA ASP A 69 -6.60 15.37 -5.38
C ASP A 69 -6.83 13.98 -5.99
N ALA A 70 -6.31 12.91 -5.37
CA ALA A 70 -6.46 11.54 -5.85
C ALA A 70 -7.93 11.10 -5.91
N ALA A 71 -8.74 11.52 -4.93
CA ALA A 71 -10.18 11.25 -4.92
C ALA A 71 -10.92 11.96 -6.07
N ALA A 72 -10.40 13.09 -6.58
CA ALA A 72 -11.05 13.92 -7.59
C ALA A 72 -10.61 13.63 -9.04
N ARG A 73 -9.44 12.99 -9.24
CA ARG A 73 -8.77 12.92 -10.56
C ARG A 73 -9.16 11.73 -11.44
N HIS A 74 -9.90 10.74 -10.95
CA HIS A 74 -10.06 9.47 -11.67
C HIS A 74 -11.51 9.08 -11.92
N ALA A 75 -11.90 9.12 -13.19
CA ALA A 75 -13.12 8.48 -13.66
C ALA A 75 -12.82 7.02 -14.00
N TYR A 76 -13.32 6.10 -13.18
CA TYR A 76 -13.30 4.68 -13.48
C TYR A 76 -14.49 4.32 -14.38
N VAL A 77 -14.32 3.29 -15.21
CA VAL A 77 -15.47 2.73 -15.94
C VAL A 77 -16.58 2.31 -14.96
N PRO A 78 -17.89 2.45 -15.31
CA PRO A 78 -18.98 2.27 -14.35
C PRO A 78 -18.97 0.93 -13.60
N SER A 79 -18.59 -0.15 -14.26
CA SER A 79 -18.46 -1.48 -13.62
C SER A 79 -17.35 -1.53 -12.58
N VAL A 80 -16.20 -0.91 -12.85
CA VAL A 80 -15.09 -0.81 -11.89
C VAL A 80 -15.47 0.08 -10.71
N ARG A 81 -16.12 1.22 -10.96
CA ARG A 81 -16.64 2.09 -9.90
C ARG A 81 -17.61 1.34 -9.00
N ALA A 82 -18.57 0.62 -9.59
CA ALA A 82 -19.53 -0.19 -8.84
C ALA A 82 -18.85 -1.27 -7.99
N ALA A 83 -17.81 -1.93 -8.51
CA ALA A 83 -17.04 -2.91 -7.74
C ALA A 83 -16.22 -2.26 -6.59
N LEU A 84 -15.62 -1.09 -6.83
CA LEU A 84 -14.89 -0.33 -5.82
C LEU A 84 -15.80 0.17 -4.68
N ASP A 85 -17.06 0.48 -4.99
CA ASP A 85 -18.08 0.94 -4.02
C ASP A 85 -18.81 -0.21 -3.31
N GLY A 86 -18.63 -1.44 -3.78
CA GLY A 86 -19.28 -2.62 -3.21
C GLY A 86 -18.68 -3.08 -1.88
N ASP A 87 -19.47 -3.82 -1.10
CA ASP A 87 -19.11 -4.34 0.22
C ASP A 87 -17.85 -5.22 0.23
N GLY A 88 -17.62 -5.93 -0.89
CA GLY A 88 -16.44 -6.78 -1.03
C GLY A 88 -15.15 -5.98 -1.03
N PHE A 89 -15.07 -4.91 -1.84
CA PHE A 89 -13.91 -4.04 -1.85
C PHE A 89 -13.82 -3.19 -0.56
N ALA A 90 -14.96 -2.78 0.00
CA ALA A 90 -15.00 -2.13 1.31
C ALA A 90 -14.38 -3.01 2.42
N SER A 91 -14.46 -4.34 2.28
CA SER A 91 -13.80 -5.29 3.19
C SER A 91 -12.29 -5.36 3.01
N LEU A 92 -11.81 -5.32 1.77
CA LEU A 92 -10.38 -5.20 1.46
C LEU A 92 -9.77 -3.86 1.87
N ARG A 93 -10.59 -2.82 2.09
CA ARG A 93 -10.11 -1.53 2.56
C ARG A 93 -9.65 -1.53 4.01
N ARG A 94 -10.20 -2.44 4.81
CA ARG A 94 -9.87 -2.55 6.24
C ARG A 94 -8.56 -3.32 6.41
N LEU A 95 -7.82 -2.97 7.47
CA LEU A 95 -6.66 -3.76 7.87
C LEU A 95 -7.10 -5.20 8.18
N ASN A 96 -6.50 -6.15 7.48
CA ASN A 96 -6.69 -7.58 7.70
C ASN A 96 -5.32 -8.25 7.81
N VAL A 97 -5.21 -9.33 8.58
CA VAL A 97 -3.97 -10.09 8.73
C VAL A 97 -4.22 -11.53 8.31
N LEU A 98 -3.47 -11.98 7.32
CA LEU A 98 -3.47 -13.35 6.86
C LEU A 98 -2.31 -14.10 7.52
N THR A 99 -2.58 -15.28 8.07
CA THR A 99 -1.54 -16.15 8.63
C THR A 99 -1.20 -17.28 7.67
N PHE A 100 0.05 -17.71 7.65
CA PHE A 100 0.52 -18.85 6.87
C PHE A 100 1.61 -19.61 7.64
N ASP A 101 1.80 -20.89 7.31
CA ASP A 101 2.89 -21.69 7.85
C ASP A 101 4.21 -21.36 7.12
N PRO A 102 5.23 -20.80 7.80
CA PRO A 102 6.53 -20.52 7.18
C PRO A 102 7.25 -21.76 6.63
N ALA A 103 6.95 -22.96 7.14
CA ALA A 103 7.52 -24.20 6.62
C ALA A 103 6.90 -24.59 5.26
N ALA A 104 5.60 -24.35 5.08
CA ALA A 104 4.90 -24.58 3.81
C ALA A 104 5.20 -23.49 2.76
N HIS A 105 5.52 -22.27 3.21
CA HIS A 105 5.83 -21.13 2.34
C HIS A 105 7.24 -20.56 2.64
N PRO A 106 8.30 -21.14 2.07
CA PRO A 106 9.69 -20.86 2.47
C PRO A 106 10.26 -19.55 1.90
N VAL A 107 9.47 -18.47 1.83
CA VAL A 107 9.88 -17.18 1.24
C VAL A 107 11.07 -16.55 1.98
N LEU A 108 11.12 -16.64 3.31
CA LEU A 108 12.27 -16.18 4.11
C LEU A 108 13.53 -16.99 3.81
N ARG A 109 13.40 -18.32 3.71
CA ARG A 109 14.52 -19.21 3.37
C ARG A 109 15.06 -18.90 1.98
N ALA A 110 14.17 -18.76 1.00
CA ALA A 110 14.56 -18.40 -0.37
C ALA A 110 15.23 -17.02 -0.42
N PHE A 111 14.75 -16.06 0.37
CA PHE A 111 15.38 -14.74 0.48
C PHE A 111 16.79 -14.82 1.10
N ARG A 112 16.99 -15.59 2.19
CA ARG A 112 18.31 -15.83 2.80
C ARG A 112 19.30 -16.43 1.81
N ALA A 113 18.88 -17.47 1.08
CA ALA A 113 19.68 -18.09 0.04
C ALA A 113 20.05 -17.09 -1.07
N LEU A 114 19.12 -16.25 -1.50
CA LEU A 114 19.35 -15.22 -2.51
C LEU A 114 20.40 -14.19 -2.08
N ILE A 115 20.35 -13.71 -0.84
CA ILE A 115 21.33 -12.74 -0.33
C ILE A 115 22.63 -13.40 0.16
N GLY A 116 22.76 -14.73 0.03
CA GLY A 116 23.98 -15.47 0.34
C GLY A 116 24.29 -15.59 1.83
N VAL A 117 23.28 -15.65 2.69
CA VAL A 117 23.45 -15.91 4.13
C VAL A 117 23.00 -17.32 4.49
N ALA A 118 23.42 -17.81 5.66
CA ALA A 118 23.02 -19.13 6.16
C ALA A 118 21.49 -19.24 6.33
N ASP A 119 20.95 -20.45 6.19
CA ASP A 119 19.51 -20.73 6.29
C ASP A 119 18.91 -20.32 7.65
N ASP A 120 19.71 -20.32 8.72
CA ASP A 120 19.36 -19.94 10.09
C ASP A 120 19.80 -18.50 10.47
N ALA A 121 20.36 -17.73 9.53
CA ALA A 121 20.89 -16.40 9.80
C ALA A 121 19.81 -15.44 10.35
N ASP A 122 20.10 -14.80 11.48
CA ASP A 122 19.21 -13.81 12.08
C ASP A 122 19.31 -12.46 11.33
N LEU A 123 18.33 -12.21 10.45
CA LEU A 123 18.26 -10.97 9.69
C LEU A 123 17.96 -9.74 10.56
N SER A 124 17.46 -9.91 11.79
CA SER A 124 17.29 -8.80 12.74
C SER A 124 18.63 -8.18 13.13
N ARG A 125 19.73 -8.94 12.94
CA ARG A 125 21.11 -8.50 13.22
C ARG A 125 21.88 -8.12 11.97
N ALA A 126 21.22 -8.01 10.81
CA ALA A 126 21.89 -7.69 9.54
C ALA A 126 22.69 -6.37 9.56
N HIS A 127 22.34 -5.41 10.42
CA HIS A 127 23.08 -4.16 10.57
C HIS A 127 24.48 -4.34 11.17
N LEU A 128 24.75 -5.46 11.87
CA LEU A 128 26.06 -5.75 12.46
C LEU A 128 27.14 -6.06 11.42
N SER A 129 26.75 -6.44 10.20
CA SER A 129 27.68 -6.62 9.09
C SER A 129 27.92 -5.34 8.30
N PHE A 130 27.18 -4.25 8.60
CA PHE A 130 27.36 -2.97 7.91
C PHE A 130 28.67 -2.33 8.36
N ARG A 131 29.40 -1.77 7.40
CA ARG A 131 30.68 -1.15 7.67
C ARG A 131 30.51 0.08 8.56
N ASP A 132 31.29 0.16 9.63
CA ASP A 132 31.31 1.30 10.56
C ASP A 132 29.91 1.71 11.04
N PHE A 133 29.08 0.71 11.40
CA PHE A 133 27.67 0.90 11.71
C PHE A 133 27.41 2.06 12.68
N SER A 134 26.50 2.96 12.29
CA SER A 134 26.06 4.10 13.09
C SER A 134 24.59 4.38 12.86
N ARG A 135 23.83 4.53 13.96
CA ARG A 135 22.40 4.91 13.94
C ARG A 135 22.14 6.27 13.27
N ARG A 136 23.20 7.09 13.12
CA ARG A 136 23.14 8.40 12.46
C ARG A 136 23.30 8.33 10.94
N SER A 137 23.76 7.19 10.41
CA SER A 137 24.01 6.98 8.98
C SER A 137 22.90 6.17 8.32
N SER A 138 22.63 6.48 7.05
CA SER A 138 21.64 5.78 6.23
C SER A 138 22.10 4.41 5.75
N HIS A 139 23.41 4.12 5.77
CA HIS A 139 24.00 2.85 5.29
C HIS A 139 23.45 2.41 3.93
N LEU A 140 23.35 3.36 2.99
CA LEU A 140 22.76 3.10 1.66
C LEU A 140 23.59 2.09 0.87
N ASP A 141 24.93 2.17 0.94
CA ASP A 141 25.82 1.28 0.21
C ASP A 141 25.81 -0.15 0.77
N ASP A 142 25.76 -0.30 2.10
CA ASP A 142 25.62 -1.61 2.75
C ASP A 142 24.30 -2.27 2.36
N LYS A 143 23.19 -1.52 2.43
CA LYS A 143 21.86 -2.01 2.01
C LYS A 143 21.82 -2.31 0.51
N ALA A 144 22.47 -1.50 -0.30
CA ALA A 144 22.54 -1.73 -1.74
C ALA A 144 23.32 -3.02 -2.05
N SER A 145 24.42 -3.25 -1.36
CA SER A 145 25.20 -4.49 -1.46
C SER A 145 24.40 -5.71 -1.03
N LEU A 146 23.70 -5.62 0.12
CA LEU A 146 22.84 -6.68 0.65
C LEU A 146 21.72 -7.07 -0.33
N LEU A 147 21.10 -6.07 -0.97
CA LEU A 147 19.95 -6.27 -1.84
C LEU A 147 20.34 -6.51 -3.31
N ALA A 148 21.58 -6.22 -3.72
CA ALA A 148 22.05 -6.33 -5.10
C ALA A 148 21.69 -7.66 -5.80
N PRO A 149 21.68 -8.83 -5.13
CA PRO A 149 21.26 -10.09 -5.76
C PRO A 149 19.83 -10.08 -6.31
N LEU A 150 18.91 -9.28 -5.76
CA LEU A 150 17.53 -9.15 -6.27
C LEU A 150 17.47 -8.60 -7.71
N ALA A 151 18.49 -7.85 -8.13
CA ALA A 151 18.57 -7.24 -9.46
C ALA A 151 19.40 -8.06 -10.46
N ARG A 152 19.93 -9.23 -10.06
CA ARG A 152 20.78 -10.08 -10.91
C ARG A 152 20.07 -11.40 -11.19
N ASP A 153 19.91 -11.73 -12.46
CA ASP A 153 19.36 -13.02 -12.87
C ASP A 153 20.25 -14.15 -12.31
N SER A 154 19.63 -15.06 -11.57
CA SER A 154 20.28 -16.19 -10.93
C SER A 154 19.25 -17.24 -10.50
N PRO A 155 19.63 -18.52 -10.39
CA PRO A 155 18.72 -19.55 -9.89
C PRO A 155 18.17 -19.25 -8.49
N ALA A 156 18.96 -18.61 -7.63
CA ALA A 156 18.51 -18.22 -6.29
C ALA A 156 17.46 -17.10 -6.33
N ARG A 157 17.58 -16.18 -7.30
CA ARG A 157 16.58 -15.13 -7.52
C ARG A 157 15.27 -15.73 -8.04
N ASP A 158 15.37 -16.65 -9.00
CA ASP A 158 14.20 -17.33 -9.54
C ASP A 158 13.49 -18.13 -8.45
N ALA A 159 14.23 -18.86 -7.60
CA ALA A 159 13.66 -19.56 -6.45
C ALA A 159 12.97 -18.63 -5.42
N PHE A 160 13.51 -17.43 -5.20
CA PHE A 160 12.84 -16.42 -4.36
C PHE A 160 11.54 -15.91 -4.99
N VAL A 161 11.53 -15.64 -6.30
CA VAL A 161 10.33 -15.24 -7.03
C VAL A 161 9.28 -16.36 -7.01
N ASP A 162 9.68 -17.60 -7.23
CA ASP A 162 8.77 -18.76 -7.18
C ASP A 162 8.17 -18.94 -5.78
N ALA A 163 8.96 -18.78 -4.72
CA ALA A 163 8.46 -18.84 -3.34
C ALA A 163 7.49 -17.68 -3.02
N TYR A 164 7.78 -16.49 -3.53
CA TYR A 164 6.89 -15.33 -3.43
C TYR A 164 5.58 -15.55 -4.18
N ASP A 165 5.64 -15.99 -5.44
CA ASP A 165 4.46 -16.31 -6.25
C ASP A 165 3.61 -17.38 -5.58
N ALA A 166 4.23 -18.46 -5.09
CA ALA A 166 3.52 -19.53 -4.40
C ALA A 166 2.79 -19.03 -3.15
N LEU A 167 3.41 -18.13 -2.35
CA LEU A 167 2.75 -17.49 -1.21
C LEU A 167 1.55 -16.65 -1.66
N VAL A 168 1.70 -15.81 -2.69
CA VAL A 168 0.60 -14.97 -3.19
C VAL A 168 -0.56 -15.83 -3.69
N LEU A 169 -0.28 -16.86 -4.48
CA LEU A 169 -1.30 -17.75 -5.06
C LEU A 169 -2.03 -18.60 -4.01
N ALA A 170 -1.32 -19.04 -2.97
CA ALA A 170 -1.89 -19.92 -1.95
C ALA A 170 -2.56 -19.18 -0.78
N VAL A 171 -2.13 -17.96 -0.47
CA VAL A 171 -2.55 -17.23 0.74
C VAL A 171 -3.33 -15.96 0.38
N VAL A 172 -2.76 -15.11 -0.47
CA VAL A 172 -3.32 -13.77 -0.75
C VAL A 172 -4.48 -13.85 -1.74
N ALA A 173 -4.32 -14.59 -2.86
CA ALA A 173 -5.34 -14.67 -3.90
C ALA A 173 -6.67 -15.25 -3.40
N PRO A 174 -6.69 -16.35 -2.62
CA PRO A 174 -7.93 -16.86 -2.03
C PRO A 174 -8.58 -15.87 -1.08
N ALA A 175 -7.80 -15.14 -0.26
CA ALA A 175 -8.32 -14.15 0.67
C ALA A 175 -8.96 -12.95 -0.06
N VAL A 176 -8.34 -12.49 -1.15
CA VAL A 176 -8.90 -11.44 -2.02
C VAL A 176 -10.24 -11.89 -2.62
N ALA A 177 -10.28 -13.09 -3.20
CA ALA A 177 -11.52 -13.59 -3.79
C ALA A 177 -12.62 -13.84 -2.75
N ALA A 178 -12.26 -14.33 -1.55
CA ALA A 178 -13.22 -14.49 -0.46
C ALA A 178 -13.86 -13.14 -0.06
N ALA A 179 -13.07 -12.07 -0.02
CA ALA A 179 -13.58 -10.74 0.29
C ALA A 179 -14.45 -10.16 -0.84
N MET A 180 -14.02 -10.30 -2.11
CA MET A 180 -14.75 -9.78 -3.27
C MET A 180 -16.01 -10.59 -3.62
N GLY A 181 -16.14 -11.79 -3.08
CA GLY A 181 -17.14 -12.78 -3.47
C GLY A 181 -16.49 -13.81 -4.40
N PRO A 182 -16.28 -15.06 -3.94
CA PRO A 182 -15.46 -16.02 -4.68
C PRO A 182 -16.06 -16.35 -6.05
N GLU A 183 -17.38 -16.37 -6.19
CA GLU A 183 -18.07 -16.59 -7.47
C GLU A 183 -17.92 -15.42 -8.46
N LEU A 184 -17.57 -14.24 -7.97
CA LEU A 184 -17.42 -13.01 -8.77
C LEU A 184 -15.96 -12.73 -9.12
N GLU A 185 -15.03 -13.21 -8.30
CA GLU A 185 -13.60 -12.93 -8.43
C GLU A 185 -12.80 -14.21 -8.63
N ASP A 186 -12.50 -14.50 -9.89
CA ASP A 186 -11.69 -15.65 -10.33
C ASP A 186 -10.26 -15.25 -10.71
N ALA A 187 -9.93 -13.96 -10.70
CA ALA A 187 -8.64 -13.45 -11.16
C ALA A 187 -8.14 -12.29 -10.30
N ILE A 188 -6.82 -12.20 -10.16
CA ILE A 188 -6.15 -11.08 -9.51
C ILE A 188 -4.95 -10.62 -10.33
N LEU A 189 -4.56 -9.37 -10.13
CA LEU A 189 -3.25 -8.85 -10.51
C LEU A 189 -2.44 -8.68 -9.24
N TYR A 190 -1.13 -8.90 -9.31
CA TYR A 190 -0.25 -8.68 -8.18
C TYR A 190 1.14 -8.29 -8.66
N ALA A 191 1.86 -7.51 -7.85
CA ALA A 191 3.18 -7.02 -8.24
C ALA A 191 4.09 -8.18 -8.61
N ALA A 192 4.74 -8.11 -9.77
CA ALA A 192 5.56 -9.19 -10.31
C ALA A 192 6.80 -9.49 -9.46
N PHE A 193 7.16 -8.55 -8.59
CA PHE A 193 8.26 -8.68 -7.64
C PHE A 193 7.94 -7.90 -6.37
N PRO A 194 8.22 -8.43 -5.16
CA PRO A 194 7.99 -7.66 -3.94
C PRO A 194 9.07 -6.60 -3.73
N CYS A 195 8.68 -5.43 -3.23
CA CYS A 195 9.64 -4.42 -2.79
C CYS A 195 10.27 -4.85 -1.47
N VAL A 196 11.55 -5.18 -1.49
CA VAL A 196 12.29 -5.51 -0.25
C VAL A 196 12.70 -4.22 0.45
N ARG A 197 12.33 -4.10 1.72
CA ARG A 197 12.66 -2.95 2.57
C ARG A 197 13.54 -3.40 3.72
N VAL A 198 14.62 -2.67 3.95
CA VAL A 198 15.54 -2.86 5.09
C VAL A 198 15.58 -1.57 5.91
N GLN A 199 15.18 -1.67 7.17
CA GLN A 199 15.26 -0.58 8.15
C GLN A 199 16.16 -1.01 9.32
N GLN A 200 17.42 -0.59 9.27
CA GLN A 200 18.36 -0.76 10.38
C GLN A 200 17.94 0.04 11.62
N PRO A 201 18.51 -0.24 12.81
CA PRO A 201 18.46 0.69 13.94
C PRO A 201 18.98 2.08 13.54
N CYS A 202 18.19 3.14 13.77
CA CYS A 202 18.50 4.48 13.29
C CYS A 202 17.79 5.61 14.05
N GLU A 203 18.32 6.84 13.95
CA GLU A 203 17.75 8.06 14.54
C GLU A 203 16.83 8.84 13.56
N PHE A 204 16.40 8.21 12.46
CA PHE A 204 15.62 8.87 11.41
C PHE A 204 14.57 7.95 10.79
N HIS A 205 13.44 8.51 10.35
CA HIS A 205 12.51 7.74 9.51
C HIS A 205 13.14 7.46 8.15
N THR A 206 12.85 6.28 7.62
CA THR A 206 13.26 5.87 6.27
C THR A 206 12.21 6.21 5.21
N ILE A 207 10.95 6.31 5.62
CA ILE A 207 9.80 6.55 4.74
C ILE A 207 8.97 7.69 5.34
N ARG A 208 8.66 8.69 4.51
CA ARG A 208 7.82 9.83 4.91
C ARG A 208 6.35 9.43 4.91
N ALA A 209 5.50 10.18 5.62
CA ALA A 209 4.06 10.06 5.50
C ALA A 209 3.65 10.21 4.03
N HIS A 210 2.96 9.19 3.52
CA HIS A 210 2.38 9.19 2.19
C HIS A 210 1.15 8.30 2.15
N VAL A 211 0.42 8.42 1.04
CA VAL A 211 -0.55 7.45 0.55
C VAL A 211 -0.09 7.02 -0.85
N ASP A 212 -0.33 5.77 -1.24
CA ASP A 212 0.18 5.21 -2.50
C ASP A 212 -0.41 5.88 -3.74
N SER A 213 -1.54 6.57 -3.61
CA SER A 213 -2.10 7.41 -4.69
C SER A 213 -1.17 8.57 -5.07
N MET A 214 -0.28 9.02 -4.17
CA MET A 214 0.81 9.96 -4.49
C MET A 214 1.81 9.40 -5.51
N TYR A 215 1.86 8.08 -5.64
CA TYR A 215 2.69 7.35 -6.61
C TYR A 215 1.87 6.78 -7.76
N ASN A 216 0.67 7.32 -8.00
CA ASN A 216 -0.21 6.96 -9.10
C ASN A 216 -0.73 5.51 -9.04
N HIS A 217 -0.67 4.83 -7.89
CA HIS A 217 -1.33 3.52 -7.76
C HIS A 217 -2.84 3.69 -7.93
N PRO A 218 -3.54 2.76 -8.61
CA PRO A 218 -4.99 2.83 -8.79
C PRO A 218 -5.73 2.54 -7.48
N GLU A 219 -6.98 3.00 -7.36
CA GLU A 219 -7.80 2.87 -6.15
C GLU A 219 -8.04 1.40 -5.76
N GLY A 220 -8.10 0.50 -6.74
CA GLY A 220 -8.23 -0.95 -6.53
C GLY A 220 -7.00 -1.62 -5.92
N SER A 221 -5.89 -0.91 -5.78
CA SER A 221 -4.62 -1.44 -5.27
C SER A 221 -4.63 -1.58 -3.75
N VAL A 222 -4.48 -2.81 -3.28
CA VAL A 222 -4.37 -3.17 -1.86
C VAL A 222 -2.93 -3.54 -1.55
N ASN A 223 -2.38 -3.01 -0.47
CA ASN A 223 -1.04 -3.31 -0.01
C ASN A 223 -1.03 -4.64 0.72
N CYS A 224 -0.03 -5.46 0.42
CA CYS A 224 0.35 -6.65 1.18
C CYS A 224 1.73 -6.41 1.77
N TRP A 225 1.83 -6.48 3.09
CA TRP A 225 3.06 -6.22 3.82
C TRP A 225 3.43 -7.40 4.70
N LEU A 226 4.61 -7.97 4.44
CA LEU A 226 5.10 -9.19 5.07
C LEU A 226 6.46 -8.92 5.74
N PRO A 227 6.55 -8.94 7.08
CA PRO A 227 7.84 -8.97 7.74
C PRO A 227 8.59 -10.30 7.49
N LEU A 228 9.90 -10.19 7.24
CA LEU A 228 10.86 -11.30 7.23
C LEU A 228 11.63 -11.40 8.57
N THR A 229 11.47 -10.39 9.42
CA THR A 229 11.96 -10.29 10.81
C THR A 229 10.85 -9.69 11.66
N SER A 230 10.79 -9.97 12.96
CA SER A 230 9.80 -9.38 13.86
C SER A 230 9.67 -7.86 13.71
N ALA A 231 8.43 -7.41 13.55
CA ALA A 231 8.09 -6.01 13.39
C ALA A 231 7.22 -5.55 14.55
N PHE A 232 7.67 -4.56 15.32
CA PHE A 232 7.05 -4.08 16.54
C PHE A 232 7.49 -2.64 16.87
N GLY A 233 6.67 -1.91 17.62
CA GLY A 233 7.00 -0.58 18.11
C GLY A 233 7.56 0.37 17.03
N ALA A 234 8.85 0.70 17.14
CA ALA A 234 9.50 1.70 16.28
C ALA A 234 10.15 1.13 15.00
N ASN A 235 10.32 -0.19 14.88
CA ASN A 235 10.93 -0.80 13.69
C ASN A 235 9.91 -1.11 12.58
N THR A 236 8.63 -0.81 12.78
CA THR A 236 7.52 -1.14 11.86
C THR A 236 6.88 0.09 11.19
N LEU A 237 5.95 -0.15 10.27
CA LEU A 237 5.09 0.87 9.69
C LEU A 237 4.14 1.44 10.75
N GLN A 238 3.90 2.74 10.70
CA GLN A 238 2.81 3.41 11.40
C GLN A 238 1.66 3.64 10.41
N LEU A 239 0.46 3.18 10.76
CA LEU A 239 -0.74 3.34 9.91
C LEU A 239 -1.87 3.98 10.70
N GLU A 240 -2.64 4.85 10.05
CA GLU A 240 -3.94 5.26 10.56
C GLU A 240 -4.98 4.14 10.35
N SER A 241 -6.05 4.13 11.15
CA SER A 241 -7.10 3.11 11.08
C SER A 241 -8.04 3.29 9.88
N ALA A 242 -8.19 4.54 9.42
CA ALA A 242 -8.98 4.90 8.25
C ALA A 242 -8.43 6.21 7.62
N PRO A 243 -8.71 6.49 6.33
CA PRO A 243 -8.23 7.69 5.67
C PRO A 243 -8.57 8.98 6.45
N GLY A 244 -7.54 9.63 6.99
CA GLY A 244 -7.68 10.91 7.70
C GLY A 244 -8.07 10.79 9.17
N ALA A 245 -8.05 9.60 9.74
CA ALA A 245 -8.29 9.40 11.18
C ALA A 245 -7.13 9.95 12.04
N GLU A 246 -5.91 10.01 11.50
CA GLU A 246 -4.70 10.52 12.16
C GLU A 246 -4.34 9.81 13.49
N ASP A 247 -4.88 8.60 13.70
CA ASP A 247 -4.73 7.78 14.91
C ASP A 247 -3.63 6.72 14.78
N PHE A 248 -2.47 7.13 14.25
CA PHE A 248 -1.40 6.23 13.80
C PHE A 248 -0.95 5.22 14.87
N ARG A 249 -0.89 3.94 14.49
CA ARG A 249 -0.42 2.84 15.34
C ARG A 249 0.64 1.99 14.64
N PRO A 250 1.57 1.37 15.40
CA PRO A 250 2.51 0.42 14.84
C PRO A 250 1.80 -0.82 14.31
N LEU A 251 2.20 -1.28 13.12
CA LEU A 251 1.76 -2.55 12.54
C LEU A 251 2.62 -3.70 13.05
N GLU A 252 2.20 -4.31 14.15
CA GLU A 252 3.00 -5.34 14.81
C GLU A 252 2.70 -6.72 14.24
N LEU A 253 3.73 -7.39 13.71
CA LEU A 253 3.63 -8.65 12.99
C LEU A 253 4.95 -9.43 13.04
N ASP A 254 4.85 -10.75 13.06
CA ASP A 254 5.98 -11.66 12.89
C ASP A 254 5.96 -12.34 11.52
N HIS A 255 7.07 -12.97 11.15
CA HIS A 255 7.10 -13.81 9.96
C HIS A 255 6.11 -14.97 10.09
N GLY A 256 5.34 -15.24 9.03
CA GLY A 256 4.16 -16.10 9.08
C GLY A 256 2.84 -15.32 9.05
N ALA A 257 2.90 -13.97 9.01
CA ALA A 257 1.73 -13.12 8.83
C ALA A 257 1.93 -12.07 7.72
N VAL A 258 0.90 -11.85 6.90
CA VAL A 258 0.83 -10.80 5.88
C VAL A 258 -0.29 -9.84 6.26
N ALA A 259 0.02 -8.56 6.48
CA ALA A 259 -1.01 -7.54 6.59
C ALA A 259 -1.48 -7.09 5.22
N MET A 260 -2.79 -6.96 5.08
CA MET A 260 -3.47 -6.34 3.96
C MET A 260 -4.14 -5.05 4.41
N PHE A 261 -3.89 -3.95 3.71
CA PHE A 261 -4.51 -2.66 4.00
C PHE A 261 -4.58 -1.78 2.74
N HIS A 262 -5.45 -0.77 2.75
CA HIS A 262 -5.62 0.14 1.62
C HIS A 262 -4.66 1.31 1.66
N GLY A 263 -3.37 1.05 1.43
CA GLY A 263 -2.33 2.07 1.42
C GLY A 263 -2.51 3.13 0.33
N HIS A 264 -3.37 2.89 -0.68
CA HIS A 264 -3.83 3.93 -1.62
C HIS A 264 -4.42 5.16 -0.93
N SER A 265 -5.20 4.95 0.15
CA SER A 265 -5.92 6.02 0.85
C SER A 265 -5.49 6.18 2.32
N VAL A 266 -5.07 5.10 2.96
CA VAL A 266 -4.58 5.08 4.34
C VAL A 266 -3.14 5.56 4.40
N ALA A 267 -2.92 6.66 5.13
CA ALA A 267 -1.60 7.22 5.35
C ALA A 267 -0.73 6.24 6.13
N HIS A 268 0.51 6.12 5.70
CA HIS A 268 1.49 5.29 6.38
C HIS A 268 2.90 5.85 6.25
N PHE A 269 3.76 5.53 7.22
CA PHE A 269 5.16 5.95 7.27
C PHE A 269 5.98 5.05 8.18
N THR A 270 7.28 5.31 8.27
CA THR A 270 8.13 4.76 9.34
C THR A 270 8.55 5.85 10.31
N VAL A 271 8.92 5.44 11.52
CA VAL A 271 9.59 6.32 12.49
C VAL A 271 11.07 5.98 12.57
N ALA A 272 11.83 6.71 13.39
CA ALA A 272 13.19 6.30 13.71
C ALA A 272 13.17 4.92 14.37
N ASN A 273 13.94 3.97 13.84
CA ASN A 273 14.02 2.64 14.44
C ASN A 273 14.90 2.71 15.69
N THR A 274 14.28 2.98 16.84
CA THR A 274 14.96 3.07 18.12
C THR A 274 15.20 1.71 18.78
N THR A 275 14.78 0.60 18.17
CA THR A 275 15.09 -0.75 18.66
C THR A 275 16.52 -1.15 18.33
N ASP A 276 16.93 -2.36 18.73
CA ASP A 276 18.24 -2.95 18.40
C ASP A 276 18.16 -3.95 17.24
N GLU A 277 17.04 -3.96 16.51
CA GLU A 277 16.74 -4.94 15.46
C GLU A 277 16.49 -4.28 14.11
N THR A 278 17.17 -4.78 13.08
CA THR A 278 16.87 -4.47 11.69
C THR A 278 15.55 -5.09 11.30
N ARG A 279 14.63 -4.27 10.77
CA ARG A 279 13.45 -4.81 10.07
C ARG A 279 13.80 -5.12 8.61
N VAL A 280 13.58 -6.36 8.19
CA VAL A 280 13.47 -6.73 6.77
C VAL A 280 12.01 -7.08 6.46
N SER A 281 11.46 -6.53 5.38
CA SER A 281 10.06 -6.77 5.00
C SER A 281 9.88 -6.78 3.48
N LEU A 282 8.85 -7.48 3.02
CA LEU A 282 8.34 -7.44 1.64
C LEU A 282 7.10 -6.55 1.60
N ASP A 283 7.04 -5.67 0.61
CA ASP A 283 5.91 -4.77 0.36
C ASP A 283 5.49 -4.88 -1.10
N PHE A 284 4.27 -5.35 -1.35
CA PHE A 284 3.76 -5.58 -2.70
C PHE A 284 2.27 -5.26 -2.77
N ARG A 285 1.74 -5.12 -3.99
CA ARG A 285 0.35 -4.75 -4.22
C ARG A 285 -0.41 -5.89 -4.88
N VAL A 286 -1.68 -6.03 -4.54
CA VAL A 286 -2.64 -6.90 -5.19
C VAL A 286 -3.86 -6.08 -5.63
N VAL A 287 -4.43 -6.41 -6.78
CA VAL A 287 -5.61 -5.75 -7.35
C VAL A 287 -6.60 -6.85 -7.76
N PRO A 288 -7.80 -6.92 -7.17
CA PRO A 288 -8.86 -7.77 -7.70
C PRO A 288 -9.17 -7.39 -9.17
N ARG A 289 -9.44 -8.38 -10.02
CA ARG A 289 -9.67 -8.13 -11.45
C ARG A 289 -10.88 -7.23 -11.69
N SER A 290 -11.93 -7.36 -10.88
CA SER A 290 -13.15 -6.56 -10.98
C SER A 290 -12.94 -5.06 -10.74
N VAL A 291 -11.92 -4.68 -9.96
CA VAL A 291 -11.57 -3.27 -9.65
C VAL A 291 -10.36 -2.75 -10.43
N HIS A 292 -9.83 -3.54 -11.36
CA HIS A 292 -8.75 -3.11 -12.24
C HIS A 292 -9.28 -2.45 -13.50
N ASP A 293 -8.92 -1.17 -13.69
CA ASP A 293 -9.19 -0.40 -14.89
C ASP A 293 -7.89 -0.13 -15.67
N PRO A 294 -7.67 -0.80 -16.84
CA PRO A 294 -6.48 -0.57 -17.66
C PRO A 294 -6.45 0.80 -18.33
N SER A 295 -7.57 1.53 -18.31
CA SER A 295 -7.70 2.89 -18.86
C SER A 295 -7.59 3.99 -17.81
N ALA A 296 -7.35 3.63 -16.54
CA ALA A 296 -7.23 4.60 -15.45
C ALA A 296 -6.16 5.66 -15.76
N GLU A 297 -6.55 6.94 -15.66
CA GLU A 297 -5.65 8.05 -16.00
C GLU A 297 -4.54 8.24 -14.96
N CYS A 298 -4.75 7.84 -13.69
CA CYS A 298 -3.70 7.90 -12.66
C CYS A 298 -2.44 7.21 -13.14
N THR A 299 -2.61 6.04 -13.73
CA THR A 299 -1.50 5.18 -14.09
C THR A 299 -0.81 5.66 -15.38
N ALA A 300 -1.36 6.60 -16.14
CA ALA A 300 -0.82 7.02 -17.43
C ALA A 300 0.40 7.96 -17.31
N ARG A 301 1.53 7.60 -17.94
CA ARG A 301 2.67 8.51 -18.18
C ARG A 301 2.28 9.56 -19.21
N LYS A 302 2.68 10.82 -18.98
CA LYS A 302 2.61 11.89 -19.99
C LYS A 302 3.78 11.74 -20.98
N GLY A 303 3.53 11.73 -22.28
CA GLY A 303 4.54 11.60 -23.34
C GLY A 303 3.99 10.98 -24.64
N PRO A 304 4.76 10.89 -25.74
CA PRO A 304 4.34 10.20 -26.97
C PRO A 304 4.29 8.67 -26.79
N GLY A 305 3.49 7.95 -27.62
CA GLY A 305 3.27 6.50 -27.54
C GLY A 305 1.78 6.12 -27.47
N ASP A 306 1.41 4.83 -27.60
CA ASP A 306 0.01 4.42 -27.41
C ASP A 306 -0.42 4.52 -25.93
N ALA A 307 -1.73 4.60 -25.66
CA ALA A 307 -2.26 4.79 -24.31
C ALA A 307 -1.95 3.62 -23.35
N SER A 308 -1.84 2.39 -23.85
CA SER A 308 -1.52 1.19 -23.05
C SER A 308 -0.03 1.12 -22.68
N ALA A 309 0.86 1.53 -23.58
CA ALA A 309 2.31 1.61 -23.37
C ALA A 309 2.70 2.72 -22.37
N ARG A 310 1.81 3.69 -22.14
CA ARG A 310 1.99 4.74 -21.14
C ARG A 310 1.64 4.29 -19.72
N GLN A 311 0.99 3.15 -19.52
CA GLN A 311 0.57 2.76 -18.18
C GLN A 311 1.76 2.37 -17.29
N CYS A 312 1.91 3.05 -16.16
CA CYS A 312 2.95 2.83 -15.15
C CYS A 312 2.82 1.46 -14.48
N TYR A 313 1.59 0.96 -14.35
CA TYR A 313 1.25 -0.28 -13.67
C TYR A 313 0.45 -1.19 -14.61
N ASN A 314 1.11 -1.68 -15.65
CA ASN A 314 0.52 -2.53 -16.67
C ASN A 314 0.62 -4.03 -16.35
N VAL A 315 -0.36 -4.79 -16.82
CA VAL A 315 -0.30 -6.26 -16.86
C VAL A 315 0.86 -6.69 -17.77
N SER A 316 1.61 -7.73 -17.40
CA SER A 316 2.87 -8.20 -18.04
C SER A 316 4.09 -7.27 -17.89
N GLY A 317 3.90 -6.07 -17.34
CA GLY A 317 4.97 -5.21 -16.82
C GLY A 317 4.99 -5.27 -15.30
N TYR A 318 4.48 -4.25 -14.62
CA TYR A 318 4.45 -4.23 -13.15
C TYR A 318 3.66 -5.40 -12.55
N TYR A 319 2.53 -5.75 -13.15
CA TYR A 319 1.67 -6.81 -12.62
C TYR A 319 1.91 -8.16 -13.32
N SER A 320 2.09 -9.19 -12.51
CA SER A 320 1.71 -10.56 -12.86
C SER A 320 0.19 -10.71 -12.73
N ALA A 321 -0.39 -11.70 -13.41
CA ALA A 321 -1.81 -12.03 -13.30
C ALA A 321 -1.97 -13.49 -12.88
N ALA A 322 -2.92 -13.75 -11.99
CA ALA A 322 -3.32 -15.08 -11.58
C ALA A 322 -4.81 -15.31 -11.83
N ARG A 323 -5.17 -16.57 -12.09
CA ARG A 323 -6.56 -17.00 -12.23
C ARG A 323 -6.78 -18.30 -11.45
N ARG A 324 -7.95 -18.43 -10.84
CA ARG A 324 -8.45 -19.66 -10.24
C ARG A 324 -9.04 -20.56 -11.32
N GLY A 325 -8.54 -21.79 -11.43
CA GLY A 325 -9.12 -22.78 -12.32
C GLY A 325 -10.43 -23.36 -11.78
N ASP A 326 -11.12 -24.16 -12.59
CA ASP A 326 -12.35 -24.88 -12.20
C ASP A 326 -12.09 -25.87 -11.04
N ASP A 327 -10.83 -26.29 -10.86
CA ASP A 327 -10.36 -27.11 -9.75
C ASP A 327 -10.14 -26.31 -8.44
N GLY A 328 -10.44 -25.02 -8.44
CA GLY A 328 -10.26 -24.12 -7.30
C GLY A 328 -8.81 -23.69 -7.07
N ILE A 329 -7.86 -24.14 -7.91
CA ILE A 329 -6.43 -23.87 -7.72
C ILE A 329 -6.04 -22.59 -8.47
N TRP A 330 -5.40 -21.67 -7.76
CA TRP A 330 -4.84 -20.45 -8.31
C TRP A 330 -3.54 -20.70 -9.06
N ARG A 331 -3.45 -20.17 -10.27
CA ARG A 331 -2.25 -20.28 -11.11
C ARG A 331 -1.89 -18.92 -11.69
N LYS A 332 -0.60 -18.62 -11.71
CA LYS A 332 -0.06 -17.50 -12.48
C LYS A 332 -0.29 -17.78 -13.97
N VAL A 333 -1.02 -16.90 -14.65
CA VAL A 333 -1.34 -17.00 -16.09
C VAL A 333 -0.57 -15.98 -16.93
N VAL A 334 -0.08 -14.90 -16.29
CA VAL A 334 0.81 -13.92 -16.92
C VAL A 334 1.93 -13.60 -15.95
N SER A 335 3.17 -13.70 -16.41
CA SER A 335 4.33 -13.21 -15.68
C SER A 335 4.59 -11.75 -16.02
N GLY A 336 4.60 -10.89 -15.00
CA GLY A 336 5.12 -9.54 -15.14
C GLY A 336 6.65 -9.51 -15.21
N ARG A 337 7.20 -8.31 -15.33
CA ARG A 337 8.64 -8.04 -15.40
C ARG A 337 9.04 -7.08 -14.27
N PRO A 338 9.96 -7.50 -13.38
CA PRO A 338 10.51 -6.63 -12.35
C PRO A 338 11.13 -5.37 -12.98
N SER A 339 11.04 -4.24 -12.27
CA SER A 339 11.44 -2.91 -12.74
C SER A 339 11.66 -1.98 -11.56
N ALA A 340 12.18 -0.77 -11.79
CA ALA A 340 12.39 0.23 -10.72
C ALA A 340 11.12 0.57 -9.91
N ARG A 341 9.93 0.33 -10.45
CA ARG A 341 8.65 0.53 -9.74
C ARG A 341 8.41 -0.48 -8.62
N HIS A 342 9.08 -1.63 -8.66
CA HIS A 342 9.11 -2.59 -7.57
C HIS A 342 10.12 -2.20 -6.47
N GLY A 343 10.80 -1.06 -6.62
CA GLY A 343 11.79 -0.54 -5.69
C GLY A 343 13.23 -0.99 -5.99
N PHE A 344 14.14 -0.47 -5.16
CA PHE A 344 15.59 -0.72 -5.27
C PHE A 344 15.91 -2.19 -4.91
N PRO A 345 16.78 -2.90 -5.66
CA PRO A 345 17.96 -2.39 -6.38
C PRO A 345 17.83 -2.30 -7.90
N HIS A 346 16.61 -2.36 -8.44
CA HIS A 346 16.41 -2.16 -9.87
C HIS A 346 16.75 -0.70 -10.24
N ARG A 347 17.99 -0.45 -10.67
CA ARG A 347 18.30 0.72 -11.50
C ARG A 347 17.58 0.53 -12.82
N ASN A 348 16.92 1.56 -13.33
CA ASN A 348 16.43 1.58 -14.70
C ASN A 348 16.83 2.90 -15.34
N ASP A 349 17.31 2.81 -16.58
CA ASP A 349 17.53 3.95 -17.48
C ASP A 349 16.19 4.60 -17.91
N GLU A 350 15.02 4.04 -17.53
CA GLU A 350 13.69 4.65 -17.74
C GLU A 350 13.43 5.93 -16.93
N MET A 351 14.32 6.27 -16.00
CA MET A 351 14.27 7.51 -15.21
C MET A 351 15.49 8.41 -15.45
N ALA A 352 16.28 8.13 -16.49
CA ALA A 352 17.35 9.00 -16.97
C ALA A 352 16.82 10.02 -18.00
#